data_AF-A0A9X9WUB5-F1
#
_entry.id   AF-A0A9X9WUB5-F1
#
_cell.length_a   1.000
_cell.length_b   1.000
_cell.length_c   1.000
_cell.angle_alpha   90.00
_cell.angle_beta   90.00
_cell.angle_gamma   90.00
#
_symmetry.space_group_name_H-M   'P 1'
#
loop_
_entity.id
_entity.type
_entity.pdbx_description
1 polymer ?
#
loop_
_entity_poly.entity_id
_entity_poly.type
_entity_poly.pdbx_seq_one_letter_code
_entity_poly.pdbx_strand_id
1 'polypeptide(L)'
;MTYDELRARLKARQALIVHFSHHAAMRGELVYPTDLRQVFAEQEAWPLSCSVLTPGHRMKVVGSVGVVLEPRTAEDVLRVYHDDAGAYAEGSNNHSLGELLSAASFDASLNRVAPGSYNEWRVRGAKPVGLFIEDPANIEVRHKAQCELPWGTETIIAPKRICLAEVRTAFPDKPIWTMDSNGPRLL
;
A
#
# COMPACT_ATOMS: atom_id res chain seq x y z
N MET A 1 4.93 -21.15 1.21
CA MET A 1 6.33 -21.13 0.74
C MET A 1 7.22 -20.70 1.88
N THR A 2 8.53 -20.93 1.82
CA THR A 2 9.48 -20.45 2.83
C THR A 2 9.77 -18.96 2.67
N TYR A 3 10.38 -18.35 3.69
CA TYR A 3 10.78 -16.94 3.64
C TYR A 3 11.87 -16.67 2.58
N ASP A 4 12.85 -17.56 2.46
CA ASP A 4 13.92 -17.41 1.46
C ASP A 4 13.38 -17.49 0.03
N GLU A 5 12.42 -18.39 -0.22
CA GLU A 5 11.73 -18.45 -1.52
C GLU A 5 10.94 -17.16 -1.81
N LEU A 6 10.23 -16.62 -0.81
CA LEU A 6 9.51 -15.35 -0.95
C LEU A 6 10.47 -14.22 -1.31
N ARG A 7 11.57 -14.08 -0.56
CA ARG A 7 12.59 -13.05 -0.81
C ARG A 7 13.22 -13.20 -2.19
N ALA A 8 13.59 -14.41 -2.59
CA ALA A 8 14.18 -14.69 -3.89
C ALA A 8 13.22 -14.31 -5.02
N ARG A 9 11.93 -14.64 -4.89
CA ARG A 9 10.89 -14.31 -5.87
C ARG A 9 10.61 -12.82 -5.96
N LEU A 10 10.46 -12.12 -4.82
CA LEU A 10 10.31 -10.66 -4.79
C LEU A 10 11.51 -9.98 -5.46
N LYS A 11 12.73 -10.42 -5.13
CA LYS A 11 13.97 -9.89 -5.74
C LYS A 11 14.00 -10.15 -7.25
N ALA A 12 13.70 -11.36 -7.70
CA ALA A 12 13.69 -11.72 -9.11
C ALA A 12 12.68 -10.91 -9.93
N ARG A 13 11.56 -10.52 -9.30
CA ARG A 13 10.54 -9.65 -9.90
C ARG A 13 10.79 -8.16 -9.68
N GLN A 14 11.88 -7.78 -8.99
CA GLN A 14 12.13 -6.42 -8.49
C GLN A 14 10.90 -5.80 -7.81
N ALA A 15 10.16 -6.62 -7.06
CA ALA A 15 8.85 -6.25 -6.56
C ALA A 15 8.93 -5.44 -5.26
N LEU A 16 8.04 -4.45 -5.11
CA LEU A 16 7.82 -3.72 -3.87
C LEU A 16 6.44 -4.01 -3.32
N ILE A 17 6.34 -4.32 -2.03
CA ILE A 17 5.07 -4.42 -1.32
C ILE A 17 4.77 -3.04 -0.73
N VAL A 18 3.66 -2.42 -1.12
CA VAL A 18 3.33 -1.04 -0.78
C VAL A 18 1.95 -0.95 -0.17
N HIS A 19 1.85 -0.42 1.04
CA HIS A 19 0.59 -0.01 1.64
C HIS A 19 0.33 1.47 1.34
N PHE A 20 -0.62 1.75 0.45
CA PHE A 20 -0.96 3.11 0.05
C PHE A 20 -1.89 3.82 1.05
N SER A 21 -1.70 5.14 1.17
CA SER A 21 -2.70 6.03 1.73
C SER A 21 -3.91 6.06 0.80
N HIS A 22 -5.02 5.41 1.16
CA HIS A 22 -6.25 5.36 0.35
C HIS A 22 -7.53 5.14 1.17
N HIS A 23 -8.70 5.34 0.55
CA HIS A 23 -10.06 5.08 1.02
C HIS A 23 -10.31 3.66 1.58
N ALA A 24 -9.57 2.65 1.12
CA ALA A 24 -9.77 1.25 1.54
C ALA A 24 -9.30 0.97 2.96
N ALA A 25 -8.55 1.90 3.58
CA ALA A 25 -8.39 1.90 5.03
C ALA A 25 -9.76 2.26 5.65
N MET A 26 -10.58 1.24 5.93
CA MET A 26 -11.88 1.35 6.61
C MET A 26 -11.76 1.82 8.08
N ARG A 27 -10.62 2.42 8.46
CA ARG A 27 -10.38 2.99 9.77
C ARG A 27 -10.59 4.50 9.73
N GLY A 28 -11.85 4.90 9.72
CA GLY A 28 -12.32 6.23 10.13
C GLY A 28 -11.71 7.44 9.38
N GLU A 29 -11.49 8.53 10.14
CA GLU A 29 -11.05 9.84 9.66
C GLU A 29 -9.53 9.97 9.43
N LEU A 30 -8.80 8.85 9.36
CA LEU A 30 -7.36 8.85 9.14
C LEU A 30 -7.03 9.37 7.73
N VAL A 31 -6.23 10.42 7.67
CA VAL A 31 -5.79 11.11 6.46
C VAL A 31 -4.27 11.21 6.45
N TYR A 32 -3.71 11.51 5.28
CA TYR A 32 -2.29 11.77 5.12
C TYR A 32 -1.85 12.99 5.96
N PRO A 33 -0.66 12.97 6.60
CA PRO A 33 0.33 11.88 6.66
C PRO A 33 0.14 10.93 7.85
N THR A 34 -0.89 11.15 8.67
CA THR A 34 -1.09 10.44 9.95
C THR A 34 -1.30 8.95 9.74
N ASP A 35 -2.06 8.57 8.71
CA ASP A 35 -2.28 7.18 8.33
C ASP A 35 -0.97 6.42 8.06
N LEU A 36 -0.07 6.99 7.26
CA LEU A 36 1.23 6.38 6.95
C LEU A 36 2.17 6.40 8.16
N ARG A 37 2.12 7.46 9.00
CA ARG A 37 2.88 7.50 10.26
C ARG A 37 2.47 6.37 11.20
N GLN A 38 1.18 6.04 11.24
CA GLN A 38 0.68 4.95 12.05
C GLN A 38 1.25 3.60 11.59
N VAL A 39 1.41 3.38 10.28
CA VAL A 39 2.06 2.17 9.76
C VAL A 39 3.51 2.05 10.23
N PHE A 40 4.25 3.16 10.28
CA PHE A 40 5.61 3.14 10.83
C PHE A 40 5.64 2.80 12.34
N ALA A 41 4.65 3.26 13.10
CA ALA A 41 4.58 3.09 14.54
C ALA A 41 4.00 1.73 15.00
N GLU A 42 3.04 1.16 14.26
CA GLU A 42 2.14 0.10 14.73
C GLU A 42 2.10 -1.12 13.80
N GLN A 43 3.28 -1.62 13.44
CA GLN A 43 3.49 -2.65 12.38
C GLN A 43 2.75 -3.97 12.60
N GLU A 44 2.49 -4.34 13.86
CA GLU A 44 1.88 -5.63 14.23
C GLU A 44 0.40 -5.51 14.59
N ALA A 45 -0.11 -4.29 14.74
CA ALA A 45 -1.40 -4.06 15.36
C ALA A 45 -2.58 -4.47 14.46
N TRP A 46 -2.43 -4.46 13.13
CA TRP A 46 -3.44 -4.98 12.20
C TRP A 46 -2.84 -5.39 10.85
N PRO A 47 -3.56 -6.23 10.07
CA PRO A 47 -3.19 -6.48 8.70
C PRO A 47 -3.52 -5.29 7.77
N LEU A 48 -2.53 -4.94 6.95
CA LEU A 48 -2.54 -3.90 5.94
C LEU A 48 -2.92 -4.48 4.58
N SER A 49 -3.72 -3.75 3.82
CA SER A 49 -3.94 -4.03 2.39
C SER A 49 -2.82 -3.37 1.59
N CYS A 50 -2.09 -4.18 0.83
CA CYS A 50 -0.91 -3.76 0.09
C CYS A 50 -1.04 -4.12 -1.38
N SER A 51 -0.48 -3.30 -2.26
CA SER A 51 -0.22 -3.69 -3.64
C SER A 51 1.22 -4.13 -3.79
N VAL A 52 1.47 -5.13 -4.64
CA VAL A 52 2.81 -5.58 -5.01
C VAL A 52 3.13 -5.12 -6.41
N LEU A 53 4.00 -4.12 -6.47
CA LEU A 53 4.38 -3.42 -7.68
C LEU A 53 5.59 -4.11 -8.31
N THR A 54 5.59 -4.27 -9.62
CA THR A 54 6.71 -4.80 -10.41
C THR A 54 7.09 -3.81 -11.51
N PRO A 55 8.33 -3.83 -12.02
CA PRO A 55 8.78 -2.88 -13.05
C PRO A 55 7.80 -2.79 -14.23
N GLY A 56 7.41 -1.57 -14.58
CA GLY A 56 6.49 -1.31 -15.69
C GLY A 56 5.04 -1.77 -15.46
N HIS A 57 4.62 -1.97 -14.20
CA HIS A 57 3.23 -2.26 -13.90
C HIS A 57 2.30 -1.18 -14.48
N ARG A 58 1.07 -1.59 -14.81
CA ARG A 58 -0.01 -0.70 -15.27
C ARG A 58 -1.25 -0.80 -14.38
N MET A 59 -1.04 -1.27 -13.16
CA MET A 59 -2.10 -1.42 -12.17
C MET A 59 -2.67 -0.05 -11.82
N LYS A 60 -3.97 0.02 -11.63
CA LYS A 60 -4.64 1.19 -11.07
C LYS A 60 -4.53 1.13 -9.55
N VAL A 61 -3.33 1.45 -9.05
CA VAL A 61 -3.07 1.45 -7.60
C VAL A 61 -3.97 2.47 -6.90
N VAL A 62 -4.22 2.19 -5.62
CA VAL A 62 -5.25 2.90 -4.88
C VAL A 62 -4.79 4.25 -4.32
N GLY A 63 -3.50 4.56 -4.23
CA GLY A 63 -3.05 5.87 -3.74
C GLY A 63 -1.77 6.34 -4.41
N SER A 64 -1.44 7.63 -4.25
CA SER A 64 -0.20 8.19 -4.80
C SER A 64 1.01 7.97 -3.91
N VAL A 65 0.83 7.86 -2.59
CA VAL A 65 1.91 7.69 -1.61
C VAL A 65 1.60 6.49 -0.70
N GLY A 66 2.59 5.64 -0.47
CA GLY A 66 2.46 4.48 0.42
C GLY A 66 3.73 4.17 1.19
N VAL A 67 3.63 3.28 2.18
CA VAL A 67 4.77 2.73 2.90
C VAL A 67 5.25 1.45 2.20
N VAL A 68 6.55 1.38 1.91
CA VAL A 68 7.19 0.15 1.44
C VAL A 68 7.41 -0.78 2.63
N LEU A 69 6.93 -2.01 2.49
CA LEU A 69 7.00 -3.05 3.52
C LEU A 69 7.94 -4.17 3.08
N GLU A 70 8.81 -4.58 3.99
CA GLU A 70 9.69 -5.73 3.85
C GLU A 70 9.23 -6.82 4.84
N PRO A 71 8.68 -7.96 4.36
CA PRO A 71 8.35 -9.08 5.22
C PRO A 71 9.60 -9.54 6.00
N ARG A 72 9.44 -9.82 7.29
CA ARG A 72 10.46 -10.42 8.17
C ARG A 72 10.40 -11.94 8.10
N THR A 73 9.21 -12.48 7.87
CA THR A 73 8.97 -13.91 7.62
C THR A 73 7.94 -14.10 6.50
N ALA A 74 7.71 -15.35 6.06
CA ALA A 74 6.66 -15.62 5.08
C ALA A 74 5.25 -15.46 5.67
N GLU A 75 5.11 -15.67 6.98
CA GLU A 75 3.87 -15.58 7.75
C GLU A 75 3.38 -14.13 7.90
N ASP A 76 4.25 -13.14 7.68
CA ASP A 76 3.83 -11.73 7.60
C ASP A 76 2.88 -11.49 6.42
N VAL A 77 2.93 -12.34 5.37
CA VAL A 77 2.01 -12.30 4.22
C VAL A 77 0.86 -13.26 4.47
N LEU A 78 -0.26 -12.71 4.93
CA LEU A 78 -1.42 -13.49 5.36
C LEU A 78 -2.21 -14.05 4.18
N ARG A 79 -2.45 -13.22 3.16
CA ARG A 79 -3.24 -13.54 1.97
C ARG A 79 -2.72 -12.79 0.75
N VAL A 80 -2.84 -13.38 -0.42
CA VAL A 80 -2.49 -12.75 -1.71
C VAL A 80 -3.61 -12.96 -2.72
N TYR A 81 -3.89 -11.95 -3.52
CA TYR A 81 -4.89 -12.03 -4.59
C TYR A 81 -4.50 -11.13 -5.76
N HIS A 82 -5.03 -11.43 -6.95
CA HIS A 82 -4.73 -10.72 -8.20
C HIS A 82 -5.68 -9.56 -8.49
N ASP A 83 -6.63 -9.32 -7.59
CA ASP A 83 -7.64 -8.26 -7.64
C ASP A 83 -7.87 -7.74 -6.20
N ASP A 84 -8.82 -6.82 -6.02
CA ASP A 84 -9.36 -6.46 -4.72
C ASP A 84 -9.94 -7.71 -4.03
N ALA A 85 -9.36 -8.08 -2.90
CA ALA A 85 -9.74 -9.27 -2.14
C ALA A 85 -10.73 -8.94 -1.02
N GLY A 86 -10.99 -7.65 -0.79
CA GLY A 86 -11.70 -7.15 0.37
C GLY A 86 -11.05 -7.55 1.70
N ALA A 87 -11.50 -6.89 2.75
CA ALA A 87 -11.20 -7.29 4.12
C ALA A 87 -12.42 -7.10 5.00
N TYR A 88 -12.74 -8.11 5.81
CA TYR A 88 -13.77 -8.00 6.84
C TYR A 88 -13.29 -8.64 8.14
N ALA A 89 -13.77 -8.07 9.24
CA ALA A 89 -13.48 -8.58 10.57
C ALA A 89 -14.63 -9.46 11.05
N GLU A 90 -14.30 -10.63 11.60
CA GLU A 90 -15.22 -11.50 12.31
C GLU A 90 -14.62 -11.79 13.69
N GLY A 91 -15.06 -11.03 14.71
CA GLY A 91 -14.44 -11.05 16.04
C GLY A 91 -12.98 -10.59 15.99
N SER A 92 -12.06 -11.44 16.47
CA SER A 92 -10.62 -11.18 16.41
C SER A 92 -9.97 -11.61 15.08
N ASN A 93 -10.72 -12.28 14.20
CA ASN A 93 -10.22 -12.77 12.93
C ASN A 93 -10.36 -11.69 11.85
N ASN A 94 -9.31 -11.53 11.04
CA ASN A 94 -9.35 -10.71 9.83
C ASN A 94 -9.39 -11.64 8.62
N HIS A 95 -10.49 -11.58 7.87
CA HIS A 95 -10.73 -12.38 6.68
C HIS A 95 -10.53 -11.55 5.41
N SER A 96 -10.27 -12.24 4.30
CA SER A 96 -10.10 -11.71 2.95
C SER A 96 -10.35 -12.86 1.96
N LEU A 97 -10.77 -12.54 0.73
CA LEU A 97 -10.97 -13.51 -0.35
C LEU A 97 -9.65 -14.02 -0.96
N GLY A 98 -8.50 -13.52 -0.50
CA GLY A 98 -7.20 -13.94 -1.00
C GLY A 98 -6.79 -15.37 -0.61
N GLU A 99 -5.77 -15.87 -1.29
CA GLU A 99 -5.21 -17.20 -1.10
C GLU A 99 -4.04 -17.19 -0.12
N LEU A 100 -3.74 -18.33 0.52
CA LEU A 100 -2.50 -18.48 1.29
C LEU A 100 -1.27 -18.35 0.38
N LEU A 101 -0.16 -17.85 0.92
CA LEU A 101 1.07 -17.67 0.16
C LEU A 101 1.71 -19.00 -0.24
N SER A 102 1.68 -19.28 -1.54
CA SER A 102 2.31 -20.41 -2.22
C SER A 102 2.98 -19.92 -3.49
N ALA A 103 3.84 -20.72 -4.11
CA ALA A 103 4.46 -20.35 -5.39
C ALA A 103 3.39 -20.01 -6.46
N ALA A 104 2.33 -20.82 -6.52
CA ALA A 104 1.24 -20.63 -7.47
C ALA A 104 0.44 -19.35 -7.19
N SER A 105 0.06 -19.09 -5.94
CA SER A 105 -0.72 -17.90 -5.59
C SER A 105 0.12 -16.62 -5.66
N PHE A 106 1.43 -16.68 -5.37
CA PHE A 106 2.36 -15.59 -5.64
C PHE A 106 2.35 -15.21 -7.12
N ASP A 107 2.60 -16.18 -8.01
CA ASP A 107 2.66 -15.91 -9.45
C ASP A 107 1.29 -15.49 -9.99
N ALA A 108 0.19 -16.08 -9.51
CA ALA A 108 -1.15 -15.68 -9.89
C ALA A 108 -1.45 -14.24 -9.48
N SER A 109 -1.11 -13.83 -8.26
CA SER A 109 -1.35 -12.47 -7.74
C SER A 109 -0.68 -11.37 -8.56
N LEU A 110 0.40 -11.69 -9.29
CA LEU A 110 1.12 -10.72 -10.13
C LEU A 110 0.75 -10.84 -11.60
N ASN A 111 0.62 -12.07 -12.13
CA ASN A 111 0.47 -12.29 -13.57
C ASN A 111 -0.98 -12.23 -14.05
N ARG A 112 -1.96 -12.28 -13.16
CA ARG A 112 -3.40 -12.31 -13.51
C ARG A 112 -4.12 -10.99 -13.27
N VAL A 113 -3.40 -9.92 -12.90
CA VAL A 113 -4.03 -8.62 -12.64
C VAL A 113 -4.67 -8.08 -13.92
N ALA A 114 -5.98 -7.87 -13.90
CA ALA A 114 -6.71 -7.35 -15.03
C ALA A 114 -6.37 -5.87 -15.30
N PRO A 115 -6.40 -5.41 -16.56
CA PRO A 115 -6.24 -3.99 -16.88
C PRO A 115 -7.23 -3.12 -16.09
N GLY A 116 -6.73 -2.05 -15.47
CA GLY A 116 -7.55 -1.16 -14.66
C GLY A 116 -7.84 -1.64 -13.23
N SER A 117 -7.30 -2.80 -12.82
CA SER A 117 -7.31 -3.26 -11.43
C SER A 117 -5.92 -3.22 -10.78
N TYR A 118 -5.82 -3.72 -9.55
CA TYR A 118 -4.63 -3.85 -8.73
C TYR A 118 -4.66 -5.19 -7.98
N ASN A 119 -3.50 -5.73 -7.62
CA ASN A 119 -3.44 -6.86 -6.71
C ASN A 119 -3.57 -6.42 -5.25
N GLU A 120 -4.12 -7.28 -4.41
CA GLU A 120 -4.21 -7.04 -2.97
C GLU A 120 -3.52 -8.16 -2.19
N TRP A 121 -2.53 -7.77 -1.39
CA TRP A 121 -1.85 -8.59 -0.42
C TRP A 121 -2.20 -8.12 0.98
N ARG A 122 -2.61 -9.04 1.86
CA ARG A 122 -2.85 -8.77 3.28
C ARG A 122 -1.56 -9.05 4.04
N VAL A 123 -0.97 -8.02 4.63
CA VAL A 123 0.36 -8.09 5.27
C VAL A 123 0.29 -7.58 6.70
N ARG A 124 0.88 -8.29 7.67
CA ARG A 124 0.96 -7.86 9.08
C ARG A 124 2.35 -8.15 9.62
N GLY A 125 2.91 -7.24 10.39
CA GLY A 125 4.23 -7.42 10.99
C GLY A 125 5.40 -7.15 10.04
N ALA A 126 5.18 -6.86 8.77
CA ALA A 126 6.28 -6.49 7.88
C ALA A 126 6.96 -5.18 8.32
N LYS A 127 8.27 -5.10 8.12
CA LYS A 127 9.08 -3.93 8.48
C LYS A 127 8.86 -2.80 7.46
N PRO A 128 8.47 -1.59 7.89
CA PRO A 128 8.36 -0.43 7.02
C PRO A 128 9.76 0.15 6.76
N VAL A 129 10.19 0.16 5.50
CA VAL A 129 11.56 0.55 5.11
C VAL A 129 11.65 1.96 4.52
N GLY A 130 10.51 2.55 4.15
CA GLY A 130 10.41 3.92 3.66
C GLY A 130 9.12 4.13 2.87
N LEU A 131 9.13 5.07 1.93
CA LEU A 131 7.94 5.48 1.19
C LEU A 131 8.05 5.14 -0.28
N PHE A 132 6.90 4.90 -0.91
CA PHE A 132 6.77 4.80 -2.35
C PHE A 132 5.86 5.91 -2.87
N ILE A 133 6.23 6.51 -4.00
CA ILE A 133 5.42 7.46 -4.75
C ILE A 133 5.22 6.92 -6.16
N GLU A 134 3.95 6.74 -6.54
CA GLU A 134 3.59 6.19 -7.85
C GLU A 134 3.97 7.15 -8.98
N ASP A 135 3.49 8.38 -8.91
CA ASP A 135 3.83 9.44 -9.86
C ASP A 135 4.33 10.68 -9.10
N PRO A 136 5.65 10.91 -9.03
CA PRO A 136 6.23 12.07 -8.34
C PRO A 136 5.80 13.42 -8.92
N ALA A 137 5.29 13.46 -10.15
CA ALA A 137 4.76 14.68 -10.78
C ALA A 137 3.27 14.92 -10.45
N ASN A 138 2.56 13.90 -9.96
CA ASN A 138 1.13 13.97 -9.67
C ASN A 138 0.79 13.21 -8.37
N ILE A 139 1.02 13.87 -7.24
CA ILE A 139 0.78 13.29 -5.92
C ILE A 139 -0.54 13.80 -5.37
N GLU A 140 -1.49 12.89 -5.16
CA GLU A 140 -2.77 13.18 -4.54
C GLU A 140 -2.92 12.39 -3.24
N VAL A 141 -3.29 13.08 -2.16
CA VAL A 141 -3.46 12.49 -0.83
C VAL A 141 -4.81 12.87 -0.24
N ARG A 142 -5.31 12.03 0.67
CA ARG A 142 -6.52 12.37 1.44
C ARG A 142 -6.19 13.45 2.46
N HIS A 143 -7.06 14.45 2.56
CA HIS A 143 -6.93 15.53 3.53
C HIS A 143 -8.32 15.94 4.04
N LYS A 144 -8.39 16.43 5.29
CA LYS A 144 -9.58 17.07 5.82
C LYS A 144 -9.72 18.46 5.19
N ALA A 145 -10.88 18.76 4.62
CA ALA A 145 -11.21 20.04 4.03
C ALA A 145 -12.51 20.57 4.62
N GLN A 146 -12.64 21.89 4.73
CA GLN A 146 -13.92 22.53 5.06
C GLN A 146 -14.70 22.75 3.76
N CYS A 147 -15.97 22.36 3.76
CA CYS A 147 -16.89 22.54 2.65
C CYS A 147 -18.10 23.35 3.10
N GLU A 148 -18.40 24.43 2.38
CA GLU A 148 -19.61 25.23 2.59
C GLU A 148 -20.82 24.53 1.92
N LEU A 149 -21.77 24.08 2.74
CA LEU A 149 -23.03 23.47 2.30
C LEU A 149 -24.19 24.42 2.63
N PRO A 150 -25.38 24.24 2.02
CA PRO A 150 -26.54 25.11 2.27
C PRO A 150 -26.98 25.22 3.75
N TRP A 151 -26.56 24.27 4.59
CA TRP A 151 -26.86 24.21 6.03
C TRP A 151 -25.65 24.50 6.94
N GLY A 152 -24.50 24.89 6.39
CA GLY A 152 -23.31 25.29 7.15
C GLY A 152 -22.01 24.69 6.63
N THR A 153 -20.91 25.00 7.32
CA THR A 153 -19.58 24.45 7.03
C THR A 153 -19.45 23.04 7.62
N GLU A 154 -19.07 22.08 6.80
CA GLU A 154 -18.76 20.71 7.23
C GLU A 154 -17.31 20.33 6.93
N THR A 155 -16.72 19.50 7.78
CA THR A 155 -15.43 18.88 7.52
C THR A 155 -15.62 17.62 6.69
N ILE A 156 -15.14 17.63 5.45
CA ILE A 156 -15.15 16.49 4.55
C ILE A 156 -13.74 15.93 4.37
N ILE A 157 -13.63 14.69 3.89
CA ILE A 157 -12.37 14.15 3.39
C ILE A 157 -12.36 14.32 1.88
N ALA A 158 -11.36 15.06 1.39
CA ALA A 158 -11.21 15.39 -0.02
C ALA A 158 -9.77 15.07 -0.50
N PRO A 159 -9.59 14.80 -1.80
CA PRO A 159 -8.26 14.76 -2.37
C PRO A 159 -7.59 16.14 -2.30
N LYS A 160 -6.31 16.15 -1.94
CA LYS A 160 -5.43 17.33 -2.03
C LYS A 160 -4.20 16.94 -2.83
N ARG A 161 -3.89 17.74 -3.86
CA ARG A 161 -2.59 17.64 -4.53
C ARG A 161 -1.50 18.21 -3.63
N ILE A 162 -0.39 17.49 -3.54
CA ILE A 162 0.81 17.91 -2.82
C ILE A 162 2.03 17.74 -3.74
N CYS A 163 3.15 18.31 -3.35
CA CYS A 163 4.43 18.13 -4.04
C CYS A 163 5.38 17.20 -3.26
N LEU A 164 6.44 16.73 -3.94
CA LEU A 164 7.47 15.89 -3.33
C LEU A 164 8.12 16.53 -2.09
N ALA A 165 8.26 17.86 -2.06
CA ALA A 165 8.82 18.58 -0.91
C ALA A 165 7.92 18.48 0.33
N GLU A 166 6.59 18.48 0.16
CA GLU A 166 5.65 18.23 1.27
C GLU A 166 5.80 16.80 1.81
N VAL A 167 6.01 15.81 0.93
CA VAL A 167 6.27 14.42 1.36
C VAL A 167 7.57 14.31 2.15
N ARG A 168 8.66 14.92 1.65
CA ARG A 168 9.96 14.96 2.36
C ARG A 168 9.84 15.68 3.70
N THR A 169 9.06 16.75 3.78
CA THR A 169 8.81 17.46 5.04
C THR A 169 8.03 16.61 6.03
N ALA A 170 7.05 15.83 5.56
CA ALA A 170 6.26 14.96 6.42
C ALA A 170 7.05 13.74 6.94
N PHE A 171 8.07 13.30 6.20
CA PHE A 171 8.90 12.11 6.46
C PHE A 171 10.39 12.36 6.16
N PRO A 172 11.07 13.22 6.93
CA PRO A 172 12.42 13.73 6.60
C PRO A 172 13.50 12.64 6.52
N ASP A 173 13.39 11.59 7.35
CA ASP A 173 14.41 10.55 7.47
C ASP A 173 14.04 9.26 6.73
N LYS A 174 13.02 9.29 5.88
CA LYS A 174 12.56 8.09 5.15
C LYS A 174 13.03 8.13 3.71
N PRO A 175 13.69 7.08 3.20
CA PRO A 175 13.94 6.96 1.77
C PRO A 175 12.62 6.93 1.01
N ILE A 176 12.60 7.57 -0.15
CA ILE A 176 11.43 7.65 -1.03
C ILE A 176 11.80 6.98 -2.35
N TRP A 177 11.04 5.96 -2.72
CA TRP A 177 11.16 5.27 -3.99
C TRP A 177 10.05 5.67 -4.95
N THR A 178 10.32 5.52 -6.23
CA THR A 178 9.34 5.42 -7.32
C THR A 178 9.73 4.23 -8.20
N MET A 179 8.91 3.86 -9.19
CA MET A 179 9.19 2.72 -10.07
C MET A 179 8.90 3.06 -11.52
N ASP A 180 9.81 2.67 -12.41
CA ASP A 180 9.59 2.66 -13.86
C ASP A 180 9.79 1.26 -14.43
N SER A 181 9.92 1.13 -15.76
CA SER A 181 10.13 -0.16 -16.43
C SER A 181 11.46 -0.84 -16.09
N ASN A 182 12.44 -0.12 -15.54
CA ASN A 182 13.73 -0.67 -15.08
C ASN A 182 13.68 -1.08 -13.60
N GLY A 183 12.62 -0.72 -12.90
CA GLY A 183 12.34 -1.09 -11.52
C GLY A 183 12.42 0.06 -10.53
N PRO A 184 12.54 -0.25 -9.23
CA PRO A 184 12.48 0.77 -8.19
C PRO A 184 13.74 1.63 -8.16
N ARG A 185 13.58 2.95 -8.03
CA ARG A 185 14.66 3.92 -7.90
C ARG A 185 14.36 4.92 -6.78
N LEU A 186 15.40 5.42 -6.13
CA LEU A 186 15.30 6.46 -5.10
C LEU A 186 15.05 7.84 -5.72
N LEU A 187 14.34 8.71 -5.00
CA LEU A 187 14.04 10.11 -5.34
C LEU A 187 14.85 11.11 -4.53
#